data_AF-A0AA42EEF1-F1
#
_entry.id   AF-A0AA42EEF1-F1
#
_cell.length_a   1.000
_cell.length_b   1.000
_cell.length_c   1.000
_cell.angle_alpha   90.00
_cell.angle_beta   90.00
_cell.angle_gamma   90.00
#
_symmetry.space_group_name_H-M   'P 1'
#
loop_
_entity.id
_entity.type
_entity.pdbx_description
1 polymer ?
#
loop_
_entity_poly.entity_id
_entity_poly.type
_entity_poly.pdbx_seq_one_letter_code
_entity_poly.pdbx_strand_id
1 'polypeptide(L)'
;MRSQTHKEQVTIAALLDLIRLMGAELVLGGPAELRRFEAAVRRKLGRIDLSAYPPDVAQAGIAEARALVDRTLATLRRQTLQRCEANRRSLPRRVVH
;
A
#
# COMPACT_ATOMS: atom_id res chain seq x y z
N MET A 1 0.90 -0.41 31.06
CA MET A 1 0.38 0.67 30.18
C MET A 1 1.41 1.26 29.22
N ARG A 2 2.73 1.30 29.50
CA ARG A 2 3.73 1.90 28.57
C ARG A 2 3.99 1.11 27.27
N SER A 3 3.74 -0.20 27.20
CA SER A 3 4.03 -0.99 25.99
C SER A 3 3.05 -0.76 24.83
N GLN A 4 1.81 -0.34 25.15
CA GLN A 4 0.76 -0.15 24.15
C GLN A 4 0.99 1.11 23.31
N THR A 5 1.45 2.19 23.95
CA THR A 5 1.79 3.45 23.29
C THR A 5 2.97 3.32 22.32
N HIS A 6 3.96 2.47 22.62
CA HIS A 6 5.08 2.24 21.70
C HIS A 6 4.66 1.45 20.46
N LYS A 7 3.80 0.44 20.62
CA LYS A 7 3.25 -0.32 19.50
C LYS A 7 2.43 0.58 18.55
N GLU A 8 1.60 1.46 19.11
CA GLU A 8 0.80 2.41 18.35
C GLU A 8 1.68 3.41 17.59
N GLN A 9 2.72 3.95 18.23
CA GLN A 9 3.64 4.90 17.59
C GLN A 9 4.42 4.28 16.42
N VAL A 10 4.91 3.05 16.57
CA VAL A 10 5.59 2.31 15.50
C VAL A 10 4.64 2.04 14.33
N THR A 11 3.43 1.61 14.64
CA THR A 11 2.40 1.34 13.64
C THR A 11 2.04 2.62 12.89
N ILE A 12 1.81 3.73 13.60
CA ILE A 12 1.48 5.02 13.00
C ILE A 12 2.63 5.55 12.13
N ALA A 13 3.88 5.48 12.59
CA ALA A 13 5.04 5.93 11.82
C ALA A 13 5.22 5.12 10.53
N ALA A 14 5.17 3.78 10.62
CA ALA A 14 5.25 2.90 9.46
C ALA A 14 4.10 3.16 8.47
N LEU A 15 2.89 3.41 8.98
CA LEU A 15 1.73 3.73 8.15
C LEU A 15 1.82 5.09 7.49
N LEU A 16 2.32 6.13 8.17
CA LEU A 16 2.49 7.45 7.59
C LEU A 16 3.53 7.44 6.46
N ASP A 17 4.62 6.71 6.62
CA ASP A 17 5.63 6.55 5.56
C ASP A 17 5.10 5.72 4.38
N LEU A 18 4.31 4.68 4.66
CA LEU A 18 3.60 3.93 3.64
C LEU A 18 2.63 4.83 2.88
N ILE A 19 1.76 5.57 3.58
CA ILE A 19 0.77 6.49 3.00
C ILE A 19 1.45 7.57 2.16
N ARG A 20 2.58 8.14 2.61
CA ARG A 20 3.37 9.09 1.81
C ARG A 20 3.88 8.47 0.51
N LEU A 21 4.33 7.22 0.55
CA LEU A 21 4.71 6.47 -0.64
C LEU A 21 3.51 6.13 -1.53
N MET A 22 2.34 5.82 -0.96
CA MET A 22 1.10 5.57 -1.74
C MET A 22 0.59 6.85 -2.41
N GLY A 23 0.67 7.99 -1.71
CA GLY A 23 0.28 9.31 -2.22
C GLY A 23 1.19 9.81 -3.34
N ALA A 24 2.51 9.61 -3.20
CA ALA A 24 3.48 9.99 -4.21
C ALA A 24 3.33 9.20 -5.53
N GLU A 25 2.83 7.96 -5.47
CA GLU A 25 2.56 7.17 -6.67
C GLU A 25 1.14 7.31 -7.23
N LEU A 26 0.16 7.92 -6.54
CA LEU A 26 -1.23 8.10 -7.05
C LEU A 26 -1.35 8.95 -8.34
N VAL A 27 -0.23 9.36 -8.94
CA VAL A 27 -0.05 9.69 -10.35
C VAL A 27 0.16 8.41 -11.22
N LEU A 28 -0.34 7.25 -10.80
CA LEU A 28 -0.26 5.99 -11.58
C LEU A 28 -1.14 6.13 -12.84
N GLY A 29 -0.52 6.00 -14.02
CA GLY A 29 -1.15 6.01 -15.33
C GLY A 29 -1.72 4.66 -15.76
N GLY A 30 -1.38 3.54 -15.11
CA GLY A 30 -1.93 2.22 -15.49
C GLY A 30 -1.58 1.00 -14.63
N PRO A 31 -2.13 -0.19 -14.96
CA PRO A 31 -2.08 -1.40 -14.14
C PRO A 31 -0.68 -2.04 -14.02
N ALA A 32 0.25 -1.76 -14.93
CA ALA A 32 1.63 -2.23 -14.85
C ALA A 32 2.40 -1.53 -13.71
N GLU A 33 2.10 -0.25 -13.47
CA GLU A 33 2.74 0.55 -12.44
C GLU A 33 2.22 0.16 -11.06
N LEU A 34 0.94 -0.20 -10.94
CA LEU A 34 0.36 -0.76 -9.71
C LEU A 34 1.10 -2.02 -9.22
N ARG A 35 1.52 -2.92 -10.13
CA ARG A 35 2.29 -4.11 -9.72
C ARG A 35 3.68 -3.75 -9.19
N ARG A 36 4.33 -2.76 -9.82
CA ARG A 36 5.64 -2.25 -9.37
C ARG A 36 5.54 -1.58 -8.00
N PHE A 37 4.47 -0.81 -7.80
CA PHE A 37 4.11 -0.19 -6.55
C PHE A 37 3.95 -1.21 -5.41
N GLU A 38 3.11 -2.21 -5.62
CA GLU A 38 2.86 -3.27 -4.63
C GLU A 38 4.16 -3.97 -4.20
N ALA A 39 5.03 -4.27 -5.17
CA ALA A 39 6.33 -4.86 -4.90
C ALA A 39 7.26 -3.89 -4.12
N ALA A 40 7.24 -2.60 -4.43
CA ALA A 40 8.02 -1.59 -3.71
C ALA A 40 7.55 -1.46 -2.25
N VAL A 41 6.24 -1.37 -2.03
CA VAL A 41 5.61 -1.31 -0.70
C VAL A 41 5.98 -2.52 0.15
N ARG A 42 5.82 -3.74 -0.40
CA ARG A 42 6.15 -4.97 0.33
C ARG A 42 7.64 -5.07 0.66
N ARG A 43 8.52 -4.65 -0.25
CA ARG A 43 9.98 -4.60 0.00
C ARG A 43 10.35 -3.63 1.13
N LYS A 44 9.72 -2.45 1.17
CA LYS A 44 9.97 -1.46 2.22
C LYS A 44 9.50 -1.95 3.59
N LEU A 45 8.34 -2.58 3.64
CA LEU A 45 7.84 -3.20 4.87
C LEU A 45 8.80 -4.27 5.44
N GLY A 46 9.48 -5.02 4.56
CA GLY A 46 10.49 -5.99 4.95
C GLY A 46 11.86 -5.39 5.35
N ARG A 47 12.05 -4.08 5.20
CA ARG A 47 13.30 -3.36 5.52
C ARG A 47 13.17 -2.41 6.70
N ILE A 48 12.01 -2.39 7.37
CA ILE A 48 11.84 -1.55 8.55
C ILE A 48 12.76 -2.08 9.64
N ASP A 49 13.66 -1.22 10.10
CA ASP A 49 14.49 -1.51 11.26
C ASP A 49 13.64 -1.35 12.53
N LEU A 50 13.49 -2.45 13.26
CA LEU A 50 12.77 -2.51 14.52
C LEU A 50 13.66 -2.93 15.69
N SER A 51 14.98 -2.88 15.52
CA SER A 51 15.96 -3.24 16.55
C SER A 51 15.80 -2.43 17.84
N ALA A 52 15.22 -1.24 17.77
CA ALA A 52 14.92 -0.39 18.92
C ALA A 52 13.72 -0.85 19.76
N TYR A 53 12.96 -1.88 19.33
CA TYR A 53 11.73 -2.32 19.99
C TYR A 53 11.85 -3.76 20.53
N PRO A 54 11.11 -4.09 21.62
CA PRO A 54 10.97 -5.47 22.07
C PRO A 54 10.50 -6.40 20.93
N PRO A 55 11.03 -7.63 20.82
CA PRO A 55 10.73 -8.53 19.70
C PRO A 55 9.23 -8.82 19.50
N ASP A 56 8.48 -8.98 20.60
CA ASP A 56 7.04 -9.20 20.62
C ASP A 56 6.26 -7.97 20.09
N VAL A 57 6.67 -6.78 20.49
CA VAL A 57 6.09 -5.51 20.02
C VAL A 57 6.41 -5.29 18.54
N ALA A 58 7.66 -5.53 18.13
CA ALA A 58 8.10 -5.42 16.74
C ALA A 58 7.32 -6.38 15.84
N GLN A 59 7.16 -7.64 16.25
CA GLN A 59 6.44 -8.65 15.49
C GLN A 59 4.95 -8.31 15.38
N ALA A 60 4.32 -7.88 16.48
CA ALA A 60 2.92 -7.46 16.47
C ALA A 60 2.70 -6.21 15.58
N GLY A 61 3.60 -5.24 15.63
CA GLY A 61 3.57 -4.05 14.79
C GLY A 61 3.71 -4.38 13.30
N ILE A 62 4.65 -5.26 12.92
CA ILE A 62 4.81 -5.71 11.53
C ILE A 62 3.56 -6.45 11.03
N ALA A 63 3.01 -7.35 11.85
CA ALA A 63 1.81 -8.11 11.46
C ALA A 63 0.63 -7.18 11.17
N GLU A 64 0.44 -6.17 12.02
CA GLU A 64 -0.62 -5.18 11.88
C GLU A 64 -0.40 -4.27 10.66
N ALA A 65 0.83 -3.79 10.46
CA ALA A 65 1.19 -3.01 9.28
C ALA A 65 0.98 -3.81 7.97
N ARG A 66 1.35 -5.10 7.95
CA ARG A 66 1.08 -6.00 6.81
C ARG A 66 -0.42 -6.10 6.51
N ALA A 67 -1.23 -6.35 7.53
CA ALA A 67 -2.68 -6.49 7.36
C ALA A 67 -3.34 -5.20 6.83
N LEU A 68 -2.84 -4.03 7.23
CA LEU A 68 -3.35 -2.76 6.74
C LEU A 68 -2.87 -2.48 5.30
N VAL A 69 -1.60 -2.73 5.00
CA VAL A 69 -1.07 -2.64 3.62
C VAL A 69 -1.87 -3.51 2.67
N ASP A 70 -2.12 -4.77 3.03
CA ASP A 70 -2.85 -5.70 2.15
C ASP A 70 -4.28 -5.22 1.87
N ARG A 71 -4.99 -4.69 2.89
CA ARG A 71 -6.33 -4.10 2.72
C ARG A 71 -6.30 -2.87 1.79
N THR A 72 -5.31 -2.00 1.95
CA THR A 72 -5.18 -0.81 1.09
C THR A 72 -4.84 -1.18 -0.34
N LEU A 73 -3.88 -2.10 -0.56
CA LEU A 73 -3.52 -2.57 -1.90
C LEU A 73 -4.71 -3.24 -2.61
N ALA A 74 -5.51 -4.04 -1.88
CA ALA A 74 -6.74 -4.62 -2.44
C ALA A 74 -7.74 -3.56 -2.92
N THR A 75 -7.85 -2.44 -2.19
CA THR A 75 -8.72 -1.32 -2.56
C THR A 75 -8.18 -0.59 -3.79
N LEU A 76 -6.88 -0.32 -3.84
CA LEU A 76 -6.23 0.33 -4.99
C LEU A 76 -6.34 -0.51 -6.27
N ARG A 77 -6.19 -1.83 -6.17
CA ARG A 77 -6.45 -2.76 -7.30
C ARG A 77 -7.85 -2.60 -7.84
N ARG A 78 -8.86 -2.61 -6.96
CA ARG A 78 -10.26 -2.47 -7.34
C ARG A 78 -10.51 -1.14 -8.06
N GLN A 79 -10.03 -0.04 -7.51
CA GLN A 79 -10.19 1.29 -8.12
C GLN A 79 -9.48 1.41 -9.47
N THR A 80 -8.26 0.86 -9.58
CA THR A 80 -7.48 0.88 -10.83
C THR A 80 -8.19 0.09 -11.93
N LEU A 81 -8.73 -1.08 -11.61
CA LEU A 81 -9.51 -1.89 -12.54
C LEU A 81 -10.78 -1.16 -13.00
N GLN A 82 -11.52 -0.55 -12.07
CA GLN A 82 -12.72 0.24 -12.40
C GLN A 82 -12.40 1.42 -13.33
N ARG A 83 -11.29 2.13 -13.10
CA ARG A 83 -10.83 3.21 -13.99
C ARG A 83 -10.46 2.69 -15.38
N CYS A 84 -9.75 1.56 -15.45
CA CYS A 84 -9.40 0.94 -16.73
C CYS A 84 -10.64 0.51 -17.50
N GLU A 85 -11.63 -0.09 -16.83
CA GLU A 85 -12.91 -0.47 -17.44
C GLU A 85 -13.70 0.75 -17.93
N ALA A 86 -13.77 1.82 -17.14
CA ALA A 86 -14.42 3.07 -17.54
C ALA A 86 -13.76 3.67 -18.79
N ASN A 87 -12.43 3.74 -18.82
CA ASN A 87 -11.67 4.20 -19.99
C ASN A 87 -11.87 3.31 -21.22
N ARG A 88 -12.06 1.99 -21.02
CA ARG A 88 -12.33 1.06 -22.13
C ARG A 88 -13.73 1.23 -22.71
N ARG A 89 -14.71 1.63 -21.89
CA ARG A 89 -16.09 1.90 -22.33
C ARG A 89 -16.25 3.27 -22.98
N SER A 90 -15.40 4.24 -22.66
CA SER A 90 -15.45 5.60 -23.20
C SER A 90 -14.72 5.78 -24.54
N LEU A 91 -13.91 4.80 -24.97
CA LEU A 91 -13.29 4.82 -26.30
C LEU A 91 -14.33 4.43 -27.38
N PRO A 92 -14.59 5.27 -28.40
CA PRO A 92 -15.51 4.90 -29.47
C PRO A 92 -14.97 3.67 -30.18
N ARG A 93 -15.83 2.65 -30.39
CA ARG A 93 -15.56 1.56 -31.33
C ARG A 93 -15.24 2.22 -32.66
N ARG A 94 -13.96 2.21 -33.07
CA ARG A 94 -13.61 2.46 -34.47
C ARG A 94 -14.31 1.37 -35.28
N VAL A 95 -15.46 1.72 -35.85
CA VAL A 95 -16.05 0.97 -36.95
C VAL A 95 -15.09 1.18 -38.11
N VAL A 96 -14.30 0.15 -38.40
CA VAL A 96 -13.50 0.10 -39.61
C VAL A 96 -14.49 -0.27 -40.72
N HIS A 97 -14.82 0.71 -41.55
CA HIS A 97 -15.55 0.51 -42.80
C HIS A 97 -14.58 -0.01 -43.87
#